data_AF-A0A2A2DAE0-F1
#
_entry.id   AF-A0A2A2DAE0-F1
#
_cell.length_a   1.000
_cell.length_b   1.000
_cell.length_c   1.000
_cell.angle_alpha   90.00
_cell.angle_beta   90.00
_cell.angle_gamma   90.00
#
_symmetry.space_group_name_H-M   'P 1'
#
loop_
_entity.id
_entity.type
_entity.pdbx_description
1 polymer ?
#
loop_
_entity_poly.entity_id
_entity_poly.type
_entity_poly.pdbx_seq_one_letter_code
_entity_poly.pdbx_strand_id
1 'polypeptide(L)'
;MPHTASQALADRIEALYGQPLSTLEAHAGATARDSMLGALLGSHTDLSLAERNIDFQLERLRQLAGPDREIGRFDAGHILDCARRIAESVAVRDAHAKSVTAVLASLRRLPGPDTKSPTAALPAVPARPVPAASRAR
;
A
#
# COMPACT_ATOMS: atom_id res chain seq x y z
N MET A 1 -10.01 -15.03 27.63
CA MET A 1 -8.79 -15.26 26.83
C MET A 1 -8.77 -14.71 25.40
N PRO A 2 -9.87 -14.45 24.66
CA PRO A 2 -9.76 -13.86 23.30
C PRO A 2 -9.35 -12.37 23.31
N HIS A 3 -9.56 -11.68 24.44
CA HIS A 3 -9.27 -10.25 24.58
C HIS A 3 -7.78 -9.93 24.55
N THR A 4 -6.93 -10.80 25.11
CA THR A 4 -5.47 -10.60 25.15
C THR A 4 -4.83 -10.76 23.78
N ALA A 5 -5.28 -11.74 22.99
CA ALA A 5 -4.83 -11.91 21.61
C ALA A 5 -5.25 -10.73 20.71
N SER A 6 -6.48 -10.23 20.91
CA SER A 6 -6.96 -9.05 20.19
C SER A 6 -6.19 -7.77 20.56
N GLN A 7 -5.85 -7.57 21.84
CA GLN A 7 -5.03 -6.44 22.29
C GLN A 7 -3.62 -6.53 21.74
N ALA A 8 -2.97 -7.70 21.83
CA ALA A 8 -1.63 -7.89 21.28
C ALA A 8 -1.58 -7.64 19.75
N LEU A 9 -2.66 -7.98 19.03
CA LEU A 9 -2.76 -7.67 17.61
C LEU A 9 -2.94 -6.16 17.36
N ALA A 10 -3.75 -5.48 18.17
CA ALA A 10 -3.95 -4.03 18.05
C ALA A 10 -2.65 -3.26 18.31
N ASP A 11 -1.94 -3.59 19.38
CA ASP A 11 -0.64 -2.99 19.73
C ASP A 11 0.38 -3.21 18.61
N ARG A 12 0.38 -4.40 18.01
CA ARG A 12 1.26 -4.71 16.86
C ARG A 12 0.92 -3.89 15.62
N ILE A 13 -0.37 -3.71 15.31
CA ILE A 13 -0.79 -2.88 14.18
C ILE A 13 -0.36 -1.44 14.42
N GLU A 14 -0.60 -0.89 15.61
CA GLU A 14 -0.23 0.49 15.96
C GLU A 14 1.28 0.72 15.91
N ALA A 15 2.08 -0.22 16.42
CA ALA A 15 3.53 -0.14 16.38
C ALA A 15 4.11 -0.12 14.96
N LEU A 16 3.47 -0.80 14.01
CA LEU A 16 3.92 -0.88 12.60
C LEU A 16 3.30 0.19 11.71
N TYR A 17 2.18 0.79 12.12
CA TYR A 17 1.48 1.76 11.31
C TYR A 17 2.28 3.06 11.15
N GLY A 18 2.43 3.54 9.92
CA GLY A 18 3.17 4.77 9.61
C GLY A 18 4.69 4.66 9.74
N GLN A 19 5.23 3.48 10.04
CA GLN A 19 6.67 3.25 10.11
C GLN A 19 7.33 3.36 8.73
N PRO A 20 8.62 3.75 8.66
CA PRO A 20 9.34 3.79 7.40
C PRO A 20 9.54 2.38 6.85
N LEU A 21 9.67 2.28 5.53
CA LEU A 21 9.81 1.00 4.81
C LEU A 21 10.96 0.15 5.37
N SER A 22 12.10 0.77 5.68
CA SER A 22 13.27 0.09 6.26
C SER A 22 12.98 -0.58 7.61
N THR A 23 12.14 0.04 8.45
CA THR A 23 11.69 -0.56 9.72
C THR A 23 10.78 -1.76 9.46
N LEU A 24 9.91 -1.69 8.46
CA LEU A 24 9.04 -2.80 8.07
C LEU A 24 9.83 -3.98 7.49
N GLU A 25 10.86 -3.70 6.69
CA GLU A 25 11.80 -4.70 6.15
C GLU A 25 12.58 -5.40 7.26
N ALA A 26 13.13 -4.65 8.22
CA ALA A 26 13.82 -5.21 9.38
C ALA A 26 12.87 -6.09 10.22
N HIS A 27 11.63 -5.64 10.43
CA HIS A 27 10.61 -6.42 11.14
C HIS A 27 10.24 -7.71 10.40
N ALA A 28 10.08 -7.65 9.08
CA ALA A 28 9.78 -8.81 8.24
C ALA A 28 10.94 -9.81 8.19
N GLY A 29 12.19 -9.34 8.19
CA GLY A 29 13.38 -10.19 8.27
C GLY A 29 13.56 -10.90 9.60
N ALA A 30 13.10 -10.29 10.70
CA ALA A 30 13.10 -10.89 12.04
C ALA A 30 11.91 -11.84 12.28
N THR A 31 10.86 -11.74 11.45
CA THR A 31 9.66 -12.59 11.51
C THR A 31 9.74 -13.66 10.42
N ALA A 32 8.89 -14.70 10.48
CA ALA A 32 8.84 -15.74 9.45
C ALA A 32 8.78 -15.15 8.03
N ARG A 33 9.70 -15.62 7.16
CA ARG A 33 9.88 -15.17 5.77
C ARG A 33 8.61 -15.28 4.93
N ASP A 34 7.72 -16.20 5.29
CA ASP A 34 6.47 -16.50 4.58
C ASP A 34 5.26 -15.68 5.08
N SER A 35 5.51 -14.58 5.80
CA SER A 35 4.44 -13.67 6.22
C SER A 35 3.88 -12.86 5.04
N MET A 36 2.60 -12.47 5.11
CA MET A 36 1.98 -11.60 4.11
C MET A 36 2.74 -10.27 3.95
N LEU A 37 3.27 -9.71 5.05
CA LEU A 37 4.13 -8.53 5.01
C LEU A 37 5.41 -8.80 4.22
N GLY A 38 6.08 -9.93 4.48
CA GLY A 38 7.26 -10.35 3.72
C GLY A 38 6.98 -10.49 2.23
N ALA A 39 5.86 -11.10 1.85
CA ALA A 39 5.45 -11.25 0.45
C ALA A 39 5.16 -9.90 -0.23
N LEU A 40 4.52 -8.96 0.48
CA LEU A 40 4.26 -7.61 -0.03
C LEU A 40 5.55 -6.81 -0.21
N LEU A 41 6.49 -6.91 0.75
CA LEU A 41 7.79 -6.25 0.66
C LEU A 41 8.67 -6.86 -0.45
N GLY A 42 8.63 -8.17 -0.63
CA GLY A 42 9.27 -8.85 -1.76
C GLY A 42 8.72 -8.34 -3.09
N SER A 43 7.39 -8.32 -3.25
CA SER A 43 6.74 -7.78 -4.46
C SER A 43 7.07 -6.31 -4.71
N HIS A 44 7.17 -5.49 -3.66
CA HIS A 44 7.60 -4.09 -3.76
C HIS A 44 9.06 -3.97 -4.24
N THR A 45 9.94 -4.86 -3.77
CA THR A 45 11.35 -4.91 -4.17
C THR A 45 11.47 -5.28 -5.65
N ASP A 46 10.74 -6.30 -6.10
CA ASP A 46 10.72 -6.73 -7.51
C ASP A 46 10.20 -5.63 -8.43
N LEU A 47 9.13 -4.94 -8.01
CA LEU A 47 8.58 -3.79 -8.74
C LEU A 47 9.59 -2.64 -8.81
N SER A 48 10.27 -2.32 -7.70
CA SER A 48 11.29 -1.27 -7.67
C SER A 48 12.48 -1.60 -8.59
N LEU A 49 12.88 -2.87 -8.64
CA LEU A 49 13.94 -3.34 -9.53
C LEU A 49 13.53 -3.24 -11.00
N ALA A 50 12.30 -3.64 -11.32
CA ALA A 50 11.75 -3.54 -12.66
C ALA A 50 11.72 -2.09 -13.16
N GLU A 51 11.26 -1.14 -12.35
CA GLU A 51 11.25 0.29 -12.71
C GLU A 51 12.65 0.84 -12.96
N ARG A 52 13.61 0.55 -12.06
CA ARG A 52 15.00 0.98 -12.24
C ARG A 52 15.61 0.41 -13.51
N ASN A 53 15.31 -0.84 -13.85
CA ASN A 53 15.80 -1.45 -15.08
C ASN A 53 15.13 -0.83 -16.31
N ILE A 54 13.83 -0.51 -16.28
CA ILE A 54 13.16 0.22 -17.36
C ILE A 54 13.87 1.55 -17.63
N ASP A 55 14.10 2.35 -16.58
CA ASP A 55 14.77 3.65 -16.72
C ASP A 55 16.17 3.51 -17.30
N PHE A 56 16.96 2.57 -16.76
CA PHE A 56 18.31 2.30 -17.22
C PHE A 56 18.35 1.86 -18.70
N GLN A 57 17.49 0.92 -19.09
CA GLN A 57 17.45 0.45 -20.48
C GLN A 57 16.90 1.51 -21.44
N LEU A 58 15.97 2.36 -21.01
CA LEU A 58 15.49 3.49 -21.79
C LEU A 58 16.59 4.52 -22.03
N GLU A 59 17.38 4.85 -21.00
CA GLU A 59 18.53 5.73 -21.14
C GLU A 59 19.55 5.13 -22.12
N ARG A 60 19.88 3.84 -21.96
CA ARG A 60 20.80 3.15 -22.87
C ARG A 60 20.28 3.12 -24.30
N LEU A 61 18.99 2.90 -24.51
CA LEU A 61 18.35 2.89 -25.82
C LEU A 61 18.46 4.27 -26.49
N ARG A 62 18.23 5.36 -25.74
CA ARG A 62 18.39 6.74 -26.24
C ARG A 62 19.83 7.04 -26.66
N GLN A 63 20.81 6.53 -25.92
CA GLN A 63 22.23 6.67 -26.28
C GLN A 63 22.59 5.92 -27.57
N LEU A 64 22.02 4.72 -27.76
CA LEU A 64 22.28 3.89 -28.94
C LEU A 64 21.56 4.38 -30.21
N ALA A 65 20.33 4.88 -30.06
CA ALA A 65 19.47 5.33 -31.15
C ALA A 65 19.41 6.87 -31.28
N GLY A 66 20.47 7.56 -30.86
CA GLY A 66 20.56 9.02 -30.98
C GLY A 66 20.41 9.48 -32.44
N PRO A 67 19.75 10.62 -32.71
CA PRO A 67 19.39 11.06 -34.06
C PRO A 67 20.61 11.30 -34.97
N ASP A 68 21.77 11.60 -34.38
CA ASP A 68 23.00 11.88 -35.12
C ASP A 68 23.91 10.64 -35.27
N ARG A 69 23.47 9.44 -34.87
CA ARG A 69 24.26 8.20 -34.95
C ARG A 69 23.76 7.29 -36.06
N GLU A 70 24.68 6.80 -36.88
CA GLU A 70 24.43 5.63 -37.73
C GLU A 70 24.35 4.36 -36.88
N ILE A 71 23.33 3.53 -37.10
CA ILE A 71 23.15 2.28 -36.38
C ILE A 71 24.00 1.20 -37.06
N GLY A 72 25.14 0.87 -36.44
CA GLY A 72 25.99 -0.23 -36.88
C GLY A 72 25.39 -1.60 -36.58
N ARG A 73 25.98 -2.66 -37.16
CA ARG A 73 25.55 -4.06 -36.96
C ARG A 73 25.48 -4.48 -35.49
N PHE A 74 26.44 -4.02 -34.67
CA PHE A 74 26.48 -4.33 -33.23
C PHE A 74 25.47 -3.48 -32.44
N ASP A 75 25.31 -2.20 -32.81
CA ASP A 75 24.33 -1.31 -32.19
C ASP A 75 22.91 -1.83 -32.38
N ALA A 76 22.58 -2.36 -33.56
CA ALA A 76 21.28 -2.99 -33.82
C ALA A 76 20.98 -4.15 -32.85
N GLY A 77 21.99 -4.98 -32.54
CA GLY A 77 21.85 -6.06 -31.56
C GLY A 77 21.65 -5.53 -30.14
N HIS A 78 22.38 -4.49 -29.74
CA HIS A 78 22.23 -3.86 -28.42
C HIS A 78 20.89 -3.15 -28.26
N ILE A 79 20.39 -2.48 -29.30
CA ILE A 79 19.06 -1.86 -29.34
C ILE A 79 17.98 -2.92 -29.12
N LEU A 80 18.07 -4.05 -29.82
CA LEU A 80 17.14 -5.16 -29.66
C LEU A 80 17.19 -5.74 -28.23
N ASP A 81 18.37 -5.93 -27.66
CA ASP A 81 18.49 -6.42 -26.27
C ASP A 81 17.92 -5.43 -25.25
N CYS A 82 18.15 -4.12 -25.43
CA CYS A 82 17.55 -3.09 -24.58
C CYS A 82 16.02 -3.15 -24.67
N ALA A 83 15.46 -3.21 -25.88
CA ALA A 83 14.02 -3.31 -26.09
C ALA A 83 13.43 -4.56 -25.43
N ARG A 84 14.11 -5.72 -25.55
CA ARG A 84 13.70 -6.97 -24.90
C ARG A 84 13.69 -6.83 -23.36
N ARG A 85 14.76 -6.28 -22.77
CA ARG A 85 14.86 -6.09 -21.32
C ARG A 85 13.81 -5.11 -20.78
N ILE A 86 13.46 -4.08 -21.56
CA ILE A 86 12.34 -3.18 -21.22
C ILE A 86 11.03 -3.97 -21.20
N ALA A 87 10.74 -4.74 -22.24
CA ALA A 87 9.52 -5.53 -22.32
C ALA A 87 9.40 -6.54 -21.17
N GLU A 88 10.48 -7.25 -20.84
CA GLU A 88 10.55 -8.16 -19.69
C GLU A 88 10.27 -7.44 -18.37
N SER A 89 10.86 -6.25 -18.17
CA SER A 89 10.69 -5.47 -16.94
C SER A 89 9.27 -4.90 -16.82
N VAL A 90 8.66 -4.46 -17.93
CA VAL A 90 7.25 -4.04 -17.98
C VAL A 90 6.33 -5.20 -17.64
N ALA A 91 6.59 -6.39 -18.17
CA ALA A 91 5.79 -7.58 -17.85
C ALA A 91 5.85 -7.93 -16.34
N VAL A 92 7.05 -7.85 -15.73
CA VAL A 92 7.23 -8.03 -14.28
C VAL A 92 6.46 -6.96 -13.50
N ARG A 93 6.62 -5.68 -13.86
CA ARG A 93 5.90 -4.57 -13.24
C ARG A 93 4.39 -4.81 -13.27
N ASP A 94 3.83 -5.14 -14.42
CA ASP A 94 2.39 -5.29 -14.59
C ASP A 94 1.85 -6.50 -13.80
N ALA A 95 2.61 -7.60 -13.75
CA ALA A 95 2.27 -8.78 -12.96
C ALA A 95 2.24 -8.49 -11.45
N HIS A 96 3.27 -7.80 -10.92
CA HIS A 96 3.31 -7.42 -9.51
C HIS A 96 2.28 -6.33 -9.20
N ALA A 97 2.12 -5.32 -10.04
CA ALA A 97 1.12 -4.27 -9.86
C ALA A 97 -0.29 -4.86 -9.77
N LYS A 98 -0.65 -5.79 -10.66
CA LYS A 98 -1.94 -6.49 -10.61
C LYS A 98 -2.11 -7.28 -9.32
N SER A 99 -1.11 -8.07 -8.94
CA SER A 99 -1.18 -8.96 -7.79
C SER A 99 -1.23 -8.18 -6.47
N VAL A 100 -0.34 -7.19 -6.29
CA VAL A 100 -0.29 -6.32 -5.13
C VAL A 100 -1.56 -5.49 -5.02
N THR A 101 -2.06 -4.92 -6.12
CA THR A 101 -3.33 -4.17 -6.11
C THR A 101 -4.50 -5.06 -5.67
N ALA A 102 -4.57 -6.31 -6.14
CA ALA A 102 -5.61 -7.25 -5.72
C ALA A 102 -5.53 -7.58 -4.23
N VAL A 103 -4.31 -7.83 -3.70
CA VAL A 103 -4.10 -8.08 -2.27
C VAL A 103 -4.45 -6.85 -1.43
N LEU A 104 -3.98 -5.66 -1.81
CA LEU A 104 -4.32 -4.43 -1.09
C LEU A 104 -5.82 -4.14 -1.14
N ALA A 105 -6.48 -4.39 -2.28
CA ALA A 105 -7.92 -4.24 -2.41
C ALA A 105 -8.69 -5.22 -1.52
N SER A 106 -8.23 -6.47 -1.36
CA SER A 106 -8.89 -7.45 -0.48
C SER A 106 -8.72 -7.12 1.01
N LEU A 107 -7.64 -6.43 1.37
CA LEU A 107 -7.40 -5.96 2.75
C LEU A 107 -8.16 -4.69 3.11
N ARG A 108 -8.72 -3.95 2.14
CA ARG A 108 -9.51 -2.76 2.42
C ARG A 108 -10.79 -3.17 3.13
N ARG A 109 -11.01 -2.61 4.33
CA ARG A 109 -12.33 -2.65 4.97
C ARG A 109 -13.32 -1.92 4.07
N LEU A 110 -14.25 -2.66 3.48
CA LEU A 110 -15.44 -2.06 2.87
C LEU A 110 -16.20 -1.31 3.97
N PRO A 111 -16.78 -0.14 3.68
CA PRO A 111 -17.79 0.40 4.58
C PRO A 111 -18.82 -0.72 4.78
N GLY A 112 -19.06 -1.09 6.04
CA GLY A 112 -20.16 -2.00 6.33
C GLY A 112 -21.44 -1.44 5.72
N PRO A 113 -22.44 -2.28 5.37
CA PRO A 113 -23.75 -1.75 5.01
C PRO A 113 -24.13 -0.73 6.09
N ASP A 114 -24.60 0.45 5.68
CA ASP A 114 -25.13 1.47 6.59
C ASP A 114 -26.20 0.80 7.44
N THR A 115 -25.79 0.21 8.56
CA THR A 115 -26.67 -0.02 9.67
C THR A 115 -26.93 1.38 10.15
N LYS A 116 -28.00 1.97 9.63
CA LYS A 116 -28.83 2.86 10.42
C LYS A 116 -29.07 2.10 11.72
N SER A 117 -28.19 2.30 12.69
CA SER A 117 -28.44 1.93 14.07
C SER A 117 -29.81 2.52 14.36
N PRO A 118 -30.81 1.73 14.76
CA PRO A 118 -32.05 2.31 15.23
C PRO A 118 -31.62 3.26 16.35
N THR A 119 -31.88 4.55 16.16
CA THR A 119 -31.68 5.56 17.19
C THR A 119 -32.32 5.01 18.46
N ALA A 120 -31.50 4.53 19.39
CA ALA A 120 -31.97 4.23 20.72
C ALA A 120 -32.46 5.56 21.26
N ALA A 121 -33.78 5.72 21.36
CA ALA A 121 -34.39 6.88 21.96
C ALA A 121 -33.79 7.00 23.36
N LEU A 122 -32.99 8.05 23.57
CA LEU A 122 -32.51 8.41 24.90
C LEU A 122 -33.76 8.62 25.78
N PRO A 123 -33.82 8.04 26.99
CA PRO A 123 -34.94 8.30 27.87
C PRO A 123 -34.98 9.80 28.18
N ALA A 124 -36.15 10.41 28.00
CA ALA A 124 -36.35 11.83 28.25
C ALA A 124 -35.96 12.16 29.70
N VAL A 125 -35.01 13.08 29.87
CA VAL A 125 -34.64 13.62 31.17
C VAL A 125 -35.84 14.42 31.70
N PRO A 126 -36.37 14.15 32.91
CA PRO A 126 -37.48 14.92 33.43
C PRO A 126 -37.05 16.38 33.67
N ALA A 127 -37.88 17.31 33.20
CA ALA A 127 -37.64 18.75 33.35
C ALA A 127 -37.60 19.14 34.84
N ARG A 128 -36.59 19.93 35.22
CA ARG A 128 -36.43 20.45 36.57
C ARG A 128 -37.48 21.55 36.82
N PRO A 129 -38.17 21.59 37.98
CA PRO A 129 -39.13 22.65 38.27
C PRO A 129 -38.41 24.00 38.42
N VAL A 130 -38.90 25.04 37.75
CA VAL A 130 -38.43 26.41 37.91
C VAL A 130 -39.16 27.03 39.12
N PRO A 131 -38.45 27.63 40.10
CA PRO A 131 -39.12 28.28 41.22
C PRO A 131 -39.87 29.54 40.75
N ALA A 132 -41.09 29.72 41.25
CA ALA A 132 -41.90 30.90 41.01
C ALA A 132 -41.23 32.14 41.63
N ALA A 133 -41.05 33.20 40.84
CA ALA A 133 -40.56 34.48 41.33
C ALA A 133 -41.66 35.16 42.18
N SER A 134 -41.47 35.18 43.49
CA SER A 134 -42.27 36.01 44.40
C SER A 134 -41.96 37.48 44.13
N ARG A 135 -42.96 38.24 43.65
CA ARG A 135 -42.92 39.70 43.64
C ARG A 135 -43.05 40.21 45.09
N ALA A 136 -42.00 40.86 45.58
CA ALA A 136 -42.09 41.70 46.78
C ALA A 136 -42.77 43.03 46.42
N ARG A 137 -43.56 43.52 47.37
CA ARG A 137 -44.39 44.73 47.30
C ARG A 137 -43.57 45.98 47.58
#